data_AF-A0A1C4W5D0-F1
#
_entry.id   AF-A0A1C4W5D0-F1
#
_cell.length_a   1.000
_cell.length_b   1.000
_cell.length_c   1.000
_cell.angle_alpha   90.00
_cell.angle_beta   90.00
_cell.angle_gamma   90.00
#
_symmetry.space_group_name_H-M   'P 1'
#
loop_
_entity.id
_entity.type
_entity.pdbx_description
1 polymer ?
#
loop_
_entity_poly.entity_id
_entity_poly.type
_entity_poly.pdbx_seq_one_letter_code
_entity_poly.pdbx_strand_id
1 'polypeptide(L)'
;MCHPSWGRALAEAQRLSDLARLRRVRDRIDREYAQPLDVEALARGANMSAGHLSRQFRQAYGESPYSYLMKRRIERAMALLRRGDLSVTEVCFAVGCSSLGTFSTRFTELVGMPPSAYRRRAVGAAAGMPPCVAKQVTRPVRNREAPVAEPLLA
;
A
#
# COMPACT_ATOMS: atom_id res chain seq x y z
N MET A 1 -34.02 -15.90 -31.45
CA MET A 1 -32.62 -16.13 -31.86
C MET A 1 -31.75 -15.08 -31.18
N CYS A 2 -30.76 -15.49 -30.37
CA CYS A 2 -29.88 -14.56 -29.65
C CYS A 2 -28.86 -13.95 -30.62
N HIS A 3 -28.86 -12.62 -30.77
CA HIS A 3 -27.97 -11.94 -31.69
C HIS A 3 -26.52 -11.97 -31.15
N PRO A 4 -25.50 -12.31 -31.97
CA PRO A 4 -24.09 -12.41 -31.52
C PRO A 4 -23.52 -11.13 -30.89
N SER A 5 -24.11 -9.97 -31.19
CA SER A 5 -23.75 -8.68 -30.61
C SER A 5 -24.15 -8.53 -29.13
N TRP A 6 -25.20 -9.21 -28.67
CA TRP A 6 -25.65 -9.16 -27.28
C TRP A 6 -24.75 -9.95 -26.34
N GLY A 7 -24.20 -11.08 -26.81
CA GLY A 7 -23.24 -11.86 -26.03
C GLY A 7 -21.95 -11.08 -25.71
N ARG A 8 -21.45 -10.30 -26.67
CA ARG A 8 -20.28 -9.43 -26.45
C ARG A 8 -20.58 -8.26 -25.51
N ALA A 9 -21.72 -7.61 -25.66
CA ALA A 9 -22.12 -6.51 -24.79
C ALA A 9 -22.31 -6.97 -23.33
N LEU A 10 -22.92 -8.13 -23.10
CA LEU A 10 -23.08 -8.72 -21.76
C LEU A 10 -21.74 -9.08 -21.12
N ALA A 11 -20.82 -9.68 -21.89
CA ALA A 11 -19.49 -10.01 -21.41
C ALA A 11 -18.68 -8.75 -21.01
N GLU A 12 -18.81 -7.67 -21.79
CA GLU A 12 -18.16 -6.39 -21.47
C GLU A 12 -18.78 -5.74 -20.22
N ALA A 13 -20.12 -5.71 -20.12
CA ALA A 13 -20.80 -5.20 -18.92
C ALA A 13 -20.41 -5.97 -17.65
N GLN A 14 -20.24 -7.29 -17.76
CA GLN A 14 -19.76 -8.13 -16.66
C GLN A 14 -18.32 -7.79 -16.28
N ARG A 15 -17.43 -7.65 -17.28
CA ARG A 15 -16.02 -7.25 -17.06
C ARG A 15 -15.92 -5.90 -16.34
N LEU A 16 -16.68 -4.90 -16.78
CA LEU A 16 -16.70 -3.57 -16.14
C LEU A 16 -17.21 -3.65 -14.69
N SER A 17 -18.25 -4.45 -14.45
CA SER A 17 -18.78 -4.70 -13.11
C SER A 17 -17.75 -5.36 -12.19
N ASP A 18 -16.98 -6.31 -12.70
CA ASP A 18 -15.90 -6.96 -11.95
C ASP A 18 -14.76 -5.99 -11.64
N LEU A 19 -14.33 -5.18 -12.61
CA LEU A 19 -13.32 -4.13 -12.38
C LEU A 19 -13.79 -3.12 -11.32
N ALA A 20 -15.07 -2.74 -11.32
CA ALA A 20 -15.63 -1.86 -10.30
C ALA A 20 -15.63 -2.51 -8.89
N ARG A 21 -15.85 -3.83 -8.79
CA ARG A 21 -15.70 -4.56 -7.52
C ARG A 21 -14.25 -4.60 -7.06
N LEU A 22 -13.31 -4.89 -7.95
CA LEU A 22 -11.87 -4.93 -7.63
C LEU A 22 -11.33 -3.56 -7.20
N ARG A 23 -11.79 -2.48 -7.84
CA ARG A 23 -11.45 -1.11 -7.43
C ARG A 23 -11.93 -0.83 -6.01
N ARG A 24 -13.17 -1.21 -5.67
CA ARG A 24 -13.69 -1.07 -4.30
C ARG A 24 -12.86 -1.84 -3.28
N VAL A 25 -12.36 -3.02 -3.63
CA VAL A 25 -11.44 -3.78 -2.77
C VAL A 25 -10.14 -2.99 -2.54
N ARG A 26 -9.53 -2.47 -3.61
CA ARG A 26 -8.31 -1.66 -3.50
C ARG A 26 -8.52 -0.41 -2.64
N ASP A 27 -9.60 0.33 -2.91
CA ASP A 27 -9.94 1.55 -2.17
C ASP A 27 -10.18 1.25 -0.68
N ARG A 28 -10.78 0.08 -0.37
CA ARG A 28 -10.92 -0.39 1.00
C ARG A 28 -9.58 -0.70 1.65
N ILE A 29 -8.67 -1.39 0.96
CA ILE A 29 -7.31 -1.62 1.46
C ILE A 29 -6.61 -0.28 1.77
N ASP A 30 -6.70 0.68 0.86
CA ASP A 30 -6.07 1.99 1.02
C ASP A 30 -6.59 2.78 2.22
N ARG A 31 -7.89 2.67 2.51
CA ARG A 31 -8.53 3.34 3.63
C ARG A 31 -8.33 2.61 4.96
N GLU A 32 -8.36 1.28 4.96
CA GLU A 32 -8.47 0.43 6.15
C GLU A 32 -7.21 -0.42 6.40
N TYR A 33 -6.07 -0.09 5.79
CA TYR A 33 -4.83 -0.90 5.87
C TYR A 33 -4.42 -1.26 7.31
N ALA A 34 -4.68 -0.38 8.28
CA ALA A 34 -4.30 -0.57 9.68
C ALA A 34 -5.23 -1.50 10.46
N GLN A 35 -6.42 -1.79 9.94
CA GLN A 35 -7.35 -2.73 10.56
C GLN A 35 -6.81 -4.16 10.42
N PRO A 36 -7.28 -5.12 11.26
CA PRO A 36 -6.99 -6.55 11.11
C PRO A 36 -7.69 -7.10 9.86
N LEU A 37 -7.21 -6.67 8.70
CA LEU A 37 -7.77 -6.96 7.39
C LEU A 37 -7.06 -8.19 6.82
N ASP A 38 -7.85 -9.20 6.48
CA ASP A 38 -7.40 -10.38 5.74
C ASP A 38 -8.09 -10.47 4.37
N VAL A 39 -7.60 -11.39 3.54
CA VAL A 39 -8.12 -11.57 2.17
C VAL A 39 -9.57 -12.05 2.21
N GLU A 40 -9.97 -12.81 3.23
CA GLU A 40 -11.35 -13.29 3.41
C GLU A 40 -12.33 -12.13 3.67
N ALA A 41 -11.98 -11.20 4.55
CA ALA A 41 -12.78 -10.02 4.83
C ALA A 41 -12.94 -9.11 3.61
N LEU A 42 -11.90 -9.01 2.78
CA LEU A 42 -11.95 -8.30 1.50
C LEU A 42 -12.87 -9.00 0.50
N ALA A 43 -12.76 -10.33 0.38
CA ALA A 43 -13.54 -11.14 -0.53
C ALA A 43 -15.03 -11.11 -0.19
N ARG A 44 -15.38 -11.21 1.10
CA ARG A 44 -16.76 -11.03 1.59
C ARG A 44 -17.33 -9.66 1.19
N GLY A 45 -16.55 -8.59 1.33
CA GLY A 45 -16.97 -7.25 0.93
C GLY A 45 -17.18 -7.05 -0.59
N ALA A 46 -16.64 -7.95 -1.41
CA ALA A 46 -16.78 -7.94 -2.86
C ALA A 46 -17.75 -9.00 -3.42
N ASN A 47 -18.40 -9.78 -2.55
CA ASN A 47 -19.20 -10.96 -2.91
C ASN A 47 -18.42 -11.93 -3.80
N MET A 48 -17.19 -12.25 -3.41
CA MET A 48 -16.30 -13.20 -4.08
C MET A 48 -15.75 -14.21 -3.08
N SER A 49 -15.35 -15.38 -3.55
CA SER A 49 -14.46 -16.25 -2.77
C SER A 49 -13.05 -15.66 -2.74
N ALA A 50 -12.27 -15.93 -1.68
CA ALA A 50 -10.90 -15.40 -1.56
C ALA A 50 -9.98 -15.84 -2.71
N GLY A 51 -10.14 -17.08 -3.19
CA GLY A 51 -9.42 -17.58 -4.35
C GLY A 51 -9.79 -16.84 -5.64
N HIS A 52 -11.09 -16.57 -5.86
CA HIS A 52 -11.53 -15.80 -7.03
C HIS A 52 -11.03 -14.35 -6.96
N LEU A 53 -11.19 -13.70 -5.81
CA LEU A 53 -10.67 -12.35 -5.59
C LEU A 53 -9.17 -12.29 -5.88
N SER A 54 -8.39 -13.23 -5.34
CA SER A 54 -6.93 -13.24 -5.51
C SER A 54 -6.51 -13.35 -6.98
N ARG A 55 -7.22 -14.17 -7.78
CA ARG A 55 -6.96 -14.29 -9.22
C ARG A 55 -7.32 -13.03 -9.98
N GLN A 56 -8.55 -12.52 -9.79
CA GLN A 56 -9.03 -11.34 -10.50
C GLN A 56 -8.24 -10.09 -10.13
N PHE A 57 -7.90 -9.91 -8.85
CA PHE A 57 -7.11 -8.78 -8.38
C PHE A 57 -5.70 -8.81 -8.98
N ARG A 58 -5.06 -10.00 -9.05
CA ARG A 58 -3.76 -10.14 -9.72
C ARG A 58 -3.84 -9.86 -11.21
N GLN A 59 -4.88 -10.31 -11.89
CA GLN A 59 -5.08 -10.00 -13.32
C GLN A 59 -5.27 -8.49 -13.55
N ALA A 60 -5.97 -7.79 -12.64
CA ALA A 60 -6.24 -6.37 -12.79
C ALA A 60 -5.10 -5.45 -12.31
N TYR A 61 -4.34 -5.84 -11.28
CA TYR A 61 -3.36 -4.98 -10.61
C TYR A 61 -1.93 -5.54 -10.56
N GLY A 62 -1.69 -6.73 -11.11
CA GLY A 62 -0.36 -7.35 -11.17
C GLY A 62 0.09 -8.06 -9.90
N GLU A 63 -0.61 -7.92 -8.78
CA GLU A 63 -0.25 -8.54 -7.50
C GLU A 63 -1.46 -9.07 -6.73
N SER A 64 -1.23 -9.88 -5.69
CA SER A 64 -2.34 -10.38 -4.86
C SER A 64 -2.89 -9.30 -3.91
N PRO A 65 -4.13 -9.41 -3.43
CA PRO A 65 -4.67 -8.50 -2.42
C PRO A 65 -3.82 -8.43 -1.14
N TYR A 66 -3.28 -9.58 -0.71
CA TYR A 66 -2.38 -9.65 0.45
C TYR A 66 -1.07 -8.90 0.21
N SER A 67 -0.44 -9.10 -0.95
CA SER A 67 0.79 -8.40 -1.35
C SER A 67 0.57 -6.89 -1.38
N TYR A 68 -0.55 -6.45 -1.98
CA TYR A 68 -0.91 -5.05 -2.06
C TYR A 68 -1.12 -4.43 -0.67
N LEU A 69 -1.91 -5.10 0.20
CA LEU A 69 -2.11 -4.67 1.58
C LEU A 69 -0.77 -4.56 2.33
N MET A 70 0.08 -5.57 2.22
CA MET A 70 1.38 -5.55 2.89
C MET A 70 2.25 -4.40 2.40
N LYS A 71 2.31 -4.16 1.09
CA LYS A 71 3.03 -3.01 0.51
C LYS A 71 2.53 -1.69 1.07
N ARG A 72 1.21 -1.48 1.14
CA ARG A 72 0.62 -0.28 1.74
C ARG A 72 0.96 -0.13 3.23
N ARG A 73 0.97 -1.23 3.99
CA ARG A 73 1.42 -1.21 5.39
C ARG A 73 2.89 -0.83 5.53
N ILE A 74 3.76 -1.39 4.70
CA ILE A 74 5.20 -1.06 4.71
C ILE A 74 5.44 0.40 4.33
N GLU A 75 4.76 0.92 3.31
CA GLU A 75 4.85 2.35 2.93
C GLU A 75 4.50 3.27 4.12
N ARG A 76 3.46 2.92 4.88
CA ARG A 76 3.05 3.66 6.08
C ARG A 76 4.01 3.46 7.24
N ALA A 77 4.56 2.26 7.41
CA ALA A 77 5.58 1.97 8.42
C ALA A 77 6.85 2.80 8.19
N MET A 78 7.31 2.93 6.94
CA MET A 78 8.45 3.78 6.59
C MET A 78 8.24 5.23 7.01
N ALA A 79 7.03 5.77 6.86
CA ALA A 79 6.71 7.13 7.31
C ALA A 79 6.77 7.26 8.84
N LEU A 80 6.23 6.28 9.58
CA LEU A 80 6.27 6.27 11.05
C LEU A 80 7.70 6.10 11.59
N LEU A 81 8.50 5.20 11.01
CA LEU A 81 9.89 4.98 11.41
C LEU A 81 10.77 6.20 11.13
N ARG A 82 10.50 6.95 10.05
CA ARG A 82 11.18 8.22 9.76
C ARG A 82 10.86 9.31 10.77
N ARG A 83 9.66 9.30 11.34
CA ARG A 83 9.24 10.26 12.37
C ARG A 83 10.01 10.04 13.68
N GLY A 84 10.34 8.80 14.01
CA GLY A 84 11.20 8.44 15.15
C GLY A 84 10.48 8.22 16.49
N ASP A 85 9.22 8.67 16.61
CA ASP A 85 8.44 8.64 17.85
C ASP A 85 8.05 7.24 18.35
N LEU A 86 8.01 6.26 17.44
CA LEU A 86 7.58 4.89 17.75
C LEU A 86 8.75 3.91 17.59
N SER A 87 8.77 2.88 18.44
CA SER A 87 9.60 1.69 18.28
C SER A 87 9.16 0.87 17.07
N VAL A 88 10.03 -0.02 16.60
CA VAL A 88 9.71 -0.92 15.47
C VAL A 88 8.48 -1.79 15.78
N THR A 89 8.38 -2.27 17.02
CA THR A 89 7.25 -3.10 17.48
C THR A 89 5.94 -2.30 17.48
N GLU A 90 5.94 -1.08 18.01
CA GLU A 90 4.77 -0.21 17.98
C GLU A 90 4.35 0.13 16.55
N VAL A 91 5.31 0.39 15.65
CA VAL A 91 5.01 0.62 14.22
C VAL A 91 4.36 -0.60 13.59
N CYS A 92 4.87 -1.81 13.85
CA CYS A 92 4.31 -3.06 13.34
C CYS A 92 2.81 -3.18 13.64
N PHE A 93 2.43 -2.97 14.90
CA PHE A 93 1.03 -3.04 15.30
C PHE A 93 0.22 -1.83 14.84
N ALA A 94 0.79 -0.63 14.81
CA ALA A 94 0.12 0.58 14.34
C ALA A 94 -0.26 0.52 12.85
N VAL A 95 0.48 -0.24 12.03
CA VAL A 95 0.13 -0.48 10.63
C VAL A 95 -0.76 -1.72 10.42
N GLY A 96 -1.19 -2.40 11.50
CA GLY A 96 -2.11 -3.53 11.43
C GLY A 96 -1.46 -4.89 11.19
N CYS A 97 -0.14 -5.02 11.31
CA CYS A 97 0.53 -6.32 11.27
C CYS A 97 0.37 -7.04 12.61
N SER A 98 0.05 -8.35 12.57
CA SER A 98 -0.15 -9.18 13.76
C SER A 98 1.13 -9.86 14.26
N SER A 99 2.20 -9.87 13.47
CA SER A 99 3.47 -10.51 13.80
C SER A 99 4.65 -9.65 13.39
N LEU A 100 5.55 -9.42 14.36
CA LEU A 100 6.80 -8.70 14.13
C LEU A 100 7.73 -9.43 13.16
N GLY A 101 7.73 -10.76 13.16
CA GLY A 101 8.53 -11.57 12.25
C GLY A 101 8.09 -11.38 10.80
N THR A 102 6.80 -11.57 10.51
CA THR A 102 6.24 -11.36 9.17
C THR A 102 6.44 -9.93 8.69
N PHE A 103 6.22 -8.94 9.58
CA PHE A 103 6.48 -7.55 9.28
C PHE A 103 7.94 -7.30 8.91
N SER A 104 8.88 -7.79 9.72
CA SER A 104 10.32 -7.53 9.51
C SER A 104 10.83 -8.17 8.21
N THR A 105 10.40 -9.39 7.89
CA THR A 105 10.73 -10.05 6.63
C THR A 105 10.18 -9.26 5.45
N ARG A 106 8.88 -8.93 5.43
CA ARG A 106 8.25 -8.20 4.33
C ARG A 106 8.80 -6.78 4.18
N PHE A 107 9.10 -6.11 5.29
CA PHE A 107 9.75 -4.81 5.27
C PHE A 107 11.11 -4.91 4.58
N THR A 108 11.93 -5.90 4.97
CA THR A 108 13.28 -6.06 4.42
C THR A 108 13.24 -6.42 2.93
N GLU A 109 12.32 -7.31 2.51
CA GLU A 109 12.12 -7.65 1.10
C GLU A 109 11.75 -6.43 0.25
N LEU A 110 10.87 -5.56 0.75
CA LEU A 110 10.36 -4.41 -0.01
C LEU A 110 11.28 -3.18 0.06
N VAL A 111 12.00 -2.99 1.16
CA VAL A 111 12.81 -1.78 1.42
C VAL A 111 14.31 -2.03 1.21
N GLY A 112 14.74 -3.29 1.21
CA GLY A 112 16.15 -3.70 1.08
C GLY A 112 16.96 -3.61 2.37
N MET A 113 16.35 -3.28 3.51
CA MET A 113 17.02 -3.29 4.82
C MET A 113 16.05 -3.50 5.98
N PRO A 114 16.52 -4.00 7.14
CA PRO A 114 15.69 -4.22 8.31
C PRO A 114 15.08 -2.91 8.87
N PRO A 115 13.87 -2.97 9.47
CA PRO A 115 13.17 -1.78 9.98
C PRO A 115 13.94 -1.04 11.09
N SER A 116 14.71 -1.76 11.92
CA SER A 116 15.54 -1.17 12.96
C SER A 116 16.70 -0.34 12.38
N ALA A 117 17.35 -0.85 11.33
CA ALA A 117 18.40 -0.13 10.60
C ALA A 117 17.82 1.08 9.86
N TYR A 118 16.66 0.91 9.23
CA TYR A 118 15.94 2.01 8.55
C TYR A 118 15.61 3.15 9.52
N ARG A 119 15.04 2.84 10.70
CA ARG A 119 14.76 3.82 11.76
C ARG A 119 16.02 4.55 12.23
N ARG A 120 17.10 3.81 12.52
CA ARG A 120 18.36 4.42 12.97
C ARG A 120 18.94 5.38 11.93
N ARG A 121 18.88 5.03 10.65
CA ARG A 121 19.33 5.91 9.56
C ARG A 121 18.47 7.17 9.45
N ALA A 122 17.15 7.04 9.57
CA ALA A 122 16.24 8.16 9.48
C ALA A 122 16.35 9.12 10.67
N VAL A 123 16.39 8.59 11.89
CA VAL A 123 16.59 9.40 13.11
C VAL A 123 17.99 9.99 13.15
N GLY A 124 19.01 9.23 12.72
CA GLY A 124 20.39 9.71 12.62
C GLY A 124 20.56 10.87 11.63
N ALA A 125 19.81 10.88 10.52
CA ALA A 125 19.78 12.02 9.60
C ALA A 125 19.12 13.28 10.20
N ALA A 126 18.28 13.11 11.23
CA ALA A 126 17.71 14.21 12.02
C ALA A 126 18.50 14.50 13.31
N ALA A 127 19.47 13.65 13.68
CA ALA A 127 20.25 13.78 14.90
C ALA A 127 21.21 14.98 14.75
N GLY A 128 20.92 16.04 15.50
CA GLY A 128 21.59 17.34 15.41
C GLY A 128 20.61 18.50 15.18
N MET A 129 19.36 18.23 14.77
CA MET A 129 18.33 19.25 14.65
C MET A 129 17.43 19.29 15.90
N PRO A 130 17.14 20.49 16.45
CA PRO A 130 16.09 20.64 17.45
C PRO A 130 14.74 20.07 16.95
N PRO A 131 13.89 19.52 17.83
CA PRO A 131 12.64 18.86 17.43
C PRO A 131 11.71 19.74 16.56
N CYS A 132 11.69 21.04 16.82
CA CYS A 132 10.94 22.01 16.01
C CYS A 132 11.48 22.12 14.58
N VAL A 133 12.81 22.11 14.41
CA VAL A 133 13.49 22.16 13.12
C VAL A 133 13.26 20.86 12.37
N ALA A 134 13.51 19.71 12.99
CA ALA A 134 13.26 18.41 12.37
C ALA A 134 11.82 18.28 11.85
N LYS A 135 10.83 18.74 12.64
CA LYS A 135 9.40 18.74 12.26
C LYS A 135 9.08 19.70 11.11
N GLN A 136 9.85 20.77 10.93
CA GLN A 136 9.72 21.73 9.84
C GLN A 136 10.39 21.23 8.54
N VAL A 137 11.58 20.62 8.62
CA VAL A 137 12.32 20.15 7.43
C VAL A 137 11.77 18.82 6.89
N THR A 138 11.25 17.96 7.76
CA THR A 138 10.66 16.66 7.37
C THR A 138 9.16 16.75 7.04
N ARG A 139 8.54 17.94 7.18
CA ARG A 139 7.11 18.13 6.91
C ARG A 139 6.84 17.87 5.42
N PRO A 140 5.95 16.93 5.06
CA PRO A 140 5.60 16.71 3.67
C PRO A 140 4.97 17.99 3.09
N VAL A 141 5.63 18.63 2.13
CA VAL A 141 5.11 19.81 1.43
C VAL A 141 4.01 19.33 0.49
N ARG A 142 2.79 19.81 0.72
CA ARG A 142 1.57 19.34 0.02
C ARG A 142 1.48 19.79 -1.45
N ASN A 143 2.41 20.60 -1.94
CA ASN A 143 2.54 21.09 -3.31
C ASN A 143 4.02 21.25 -3.69
N ARG A 144 4.69 20.20 -4.14
CA ARG A 144 5.82 20.37 -5.06
C ARG A 144 5.33 19.87 -6.41
N GLU A 145 5.00 20.79 -7.30
CA GLU A 145 5.00 20.49 -8.73
C GLU A 145 6.31 19.78 -9.05
N ALA A 146 6.23 18.71 -9.85
CA ALA A 146 7.41 17.98 -10.29
C ALA A 146 8.41 18.99 -10.87
N PRO A 147 9.72 18.89 -10.55
CA PRO A 147 10.72 19.71 -11.24
C PRO A 147 10.50 19.52 -12.73
N VAL A 148 10.22 20.62 -13.44
CA VAL A 148 10.15 20.59 -14.90
C VAL A 148 11.52 20.10 -15.35
N ALA A 149 11.56 18.94 -16.01
CA ALA A 149 12.80 18.44 -16.58
C ALA A 149 13.32 19.51 -17.54
N GLU A 150 14.49 20.07 -17.27
CA GLU A 150 15.16 20.99 -18.18
C GLU A 150 15.31 20.29 -19.53
N PRO A 151 14.91 20.91 -20.66
CA PRO A 151 15.15 20.32 -21.96
C PRO A 151 16.67 20.29 -22.18
N LEU A 152 17.21 19.08 -22.37
CA LEU A 152 18.54 18.88 -22.93
C LEU A 152 18.55 19.49 -24.33
N LEU A 153 19.07 20.71 -24.43
CA LEU A 153 19.46 21.32 -25.70
C LEU A 153 20.76 20.65 -26.17
N ALA A 154 20.65 19.96 -27.30
CA ALA A 154 21.76 19.63 -28.18
C ALA A 154 21.54 20.36 -29.50
#